data_AF-A0A9D8TFG9-F1
#
_entry.id   AF-A0A9D8TFG9-F1
#
_cell.length_a   1.000
_cell.length_b   1.000
_cell.length_c   1.000
_cell.angle_alpha   90.00
_cell.angle_beta   90.00
_cell.angle_gamma   90.00
#
_symmetry.space_group_name_H-M   'P 1'
#
loop_
_entity.id
_entity.type
_entity.pdbx_description
1 polymer ?
#
loop_
_entity_poly.entity_id
_entity_poly.type
_entity_poly.pdbx_seq_one_letter_code
_entity_poly.pdbx_strand_id
1 'polypeptide(L)'
;MKMLKRILPILLVACLTSCTSYKSVPYMQNVDAVTLEQKPLYDAKIMPKDLLTITVNCTDPEVAAPFNLTVQTMAGATLASMYTTTQASLMSYLVDNEGSIDFPVLGRLKVGGLT
;
A
#
# COMPACT_ATOMS: atom_id res chain seq x y z
N MET A 1 34.39 29.08 -53.65
CA MET A 1 34.38 27.74 -53.00
C MET A 1 35.45 27.53 -51.90
N LYS A 2 36.56 28.29 -51.85
CA LYS A 2 37.61 28.12 -50.81
C LYS A 2 37.19 28.54 -49.40
N MET A 3 36.33 29.56 -49.26
CA MET A 3 35.82 30.01 -47.95
C MET A 3 34.88 28.99 -47.30
N LEU A 4 34.01 28.32 -48.08
CA LEU A 4 33.07 27.30 -47.58
C LEU A 4 33.80 26.07 -47.01
N LYS A 5 34.92 25.65 -47.61
CA LYS A 5 35.75 24.55 -47.10
C LYS A 5 36.45 24.87 -45.77
N ARG A 6 36.70 26.15 -45.47
CA ARG A 6 37.28 26.58 -44.18
C ARG A 6 36.24 26.70 -43.06
N ILE A 7 34.98 26.97 -43.41
CA ILE A 7 33.87 27.15 -42.45
C ILE A 7 33.27 25.80 -42.03
N LEU A 8 33.25 24.81 -42.92
CA LEU A 8 32.72 23.46 -42.65
C LEU A 8 33.34 22.75 -41.42
N PRO A 9 34.66 22.74 -41.19
CA PRO A 9 35.22 22.10 -40.00
C PRO A 9 34.89 22.87 -38.70
N ILE A 10 34.72 24.18 -38.76
CA ILE A 10 34.37 25.02 -37.60
C ILE A 10 32.94 24.73 -37.15
N LEU A 11 32.02 24.60 -38.10
CA LEU A 11 30.63 24.22 -37.83
C LEU A 11 30.52 22.81 -37.24
N LEU A 12 31.34 21.87 -37.72
CA LEU A 12 31.35 20.49 -37.22
C LEU A 12 31.82 20.41 -35.75
N VAL A 13 32.85 21.18 -35.38
CA VAL A 13 33.33 21.24 -33.99
C VAL A 13 32.30 21.91 -33.08
N ALA A 14 31.59 22.93 -33.55
CA ALA A 14 30.53 23.59 -32.79
C ALA A 14 29.31 22.68 -32.54
N CYS A 15 29.00 21.76 -33.46
CA CYS A 15 27.93 20.78 -33.26
C CYS A 15 28.30 19.67 -32.25
N LEU A 16 29.58 19.43 -32.00
CA LEU A 16 30.02 18.39 -31.03
C LEU A 16 29.98 18.89 -29.58
N THR A 17 30.00 20.21 -29.35
CA THR A 17 29.98 20.79 -27.99
C THR A 17 28.58 21.10 -27.48
N SER A 18 27.55 21.04 -28.33
CA SER A 18 26.15 21.30 -27.93
C SER A 18 25.43 20.10 -27.32
N CYS A 19 26.06 18.92 -27.29
CA CYS A 19 25.52 17.73 -26.65
C CYS A 19 25.72 17.79 -25.13
N THR A 20 24.99 18.70 -24.47
CA THR A 20 24.90 18.74 -23.00
C THR A 20 23.72 17.90 -22.55
N SER A 21 23.99 16.90 -21.70
CA SER A 21 22.97 16.04 -21.11
C SER A 21 22.08 16.88 -20.18
N TYR A 22 20.76 16.78 -20.36
CA TYR A 22 19.75 17.50 -19.58
C TYR A 22 19.81 17.07 -18.10
N LYS A 23 20.63 17.78 -17.30
CA LYS A 23 20.92 17.46 -15.89
C LYS A 23 20.04 18.24 -14.91
N SER A 24 18.83 18.64 -15.30
CA SER A 24 17.90 19.34 -14.43
C SER A 24 16.51 18.71 -14.50
N VAL A 25 16.40 17.49 -13.96
CA VAL A 25 15.10 16.99 -13.50
C VAL A 25 14.84 17.68 -12.15
N PRO A 26 13.85 18.58 -12.03
CA PRO A 26 13.60 19.33 -10.79
C PRO A 26 13.35 18.41 -9.59
N TYR A 27 12.88 17.19 -9.86
CA TYR A 27 12.56 16.16 -8.88
C TYR A 27 13.79 15.40 -8.33
N MET A 28 14.99 15.59 -8.89
CA MET A 28 16.21 14.88 -8.49
C MET A 28 17.33 15.82 -8.02
N GLN A 29 17.00 17.07 -7.71
CA GLN A 29 17.90 17.99 -7.04
C GLN A 29 17.85 17.64 -5.54
N ASN A 30 19.01 17.31 -4.95
CA ASN A 30 19.22 16.85 -3.55
C ASN A 30 19.24 15.32 -3.33
N VAL A 31 20.06 14.58 -4.10
CA VAL A 31 20.41 13.19 -3.73
C VAL A 31 21.46 13.09 -2.61
N ASP A 32 22.16 14.19 -2.28
CA ASP A 32 23.31 14.19 -1.36
C ASP A 32 23.01 14.66 0.08
N ALA A 33 21.72 14.85 0.44
CA ALA A 33 21.36 15.38 1.77
C ALA A 33 20.23 14.61 2.47
N VAL A 34 19.99 13.35 2.08
CA VAL A 34 19.22 12.45 2.94
C VAL A 34 20.23 11.67 3.76
N THR A 35 20.68 12.27 4.86
CA THR A 35 21.18 11.50 5.98
C THR A 35 20.17 10.38 6.19
N LEU A 36 20.60 9.14 5.99
CA LEU A 36 19.81 7.96 6.34
C LEU A 36 19.75 7.92 7.87
N GLU A 37 19.08 8.91 8.46
CA GLU A 37 18.52 8.82 9.79
C GLU A 37 17.69 7.54 9.73
N GLN A 38 18.23 6.48 10.32
CA GLN A 38 17.53 5.24 10.55
C GLN A 38 16.40 5.57 11.51
N LYS A 39 15.35 6.20 10.95
CA LYS A 39 14.16 6.57 11.68
C LYS A 39 13.67 5.26 12.29
N PRO A 40 13.44 5.21 13.61
CA PRO A 40 12.90 4.01 14.22
C PRO A 40 11.66 3.61 13.41
N LEU A 41 11.56 2.31 13.11
CA LEU A 41 10.42 1.76 12.39
C LEU A 41 9.15 2.27 13.08
N TYR A 42 8.22 2.81 12.29
CA TYR A 42 6.98 3.33 12.83
C TYR A 42 6.17 2.14 13.35
N ASP A 43 5.95 2.09 14.67
CA ASP A 43 5.07 1.10 15.27
C ASP A 43 3.63 1.40 14.84
N ALA A 44 3.07 0.50 14.02
CA ALA A 44 1.68 0.56 13.62
C ALA A 44 0.81 0.34 14.85
N LYS A 45 -0.03 1.32 15.17
CA LYS A 45 -0.99 1.25 16.28
C LYS A 45 -2.39 1.23 15.71
N ILE A 46 -3.25 0.42 16.32
CA ILE A 46 -4.67 0.36 16.01
C ILE A 46 -5.32 1.72 16.35
N MET A 47 -5.96 2.34 15.37
CA MET A 47 -6.64 3.62 15.47
C MET A 47 -8.15 3.48 15.29
N PRO A 48 -8.95 4.44 15.80
CA PRO A 48 -10.35 4.54 15.46
C PRO A 48 -10.58 4.51 13.95
N LYS A 49 -11.61 3.78 13.53
CA LYS A 49 -12.02 3.55 12.14
C LYS A 49 -11.17 2.56 11.35
N ASP A 50 -10.21 1.89 11.98
CA ASP A 50 -9.53 0.75 11.37
C ASP A 50 -10.47 -0.46 11.23
N LEU A 51 -10.26 -1.25 10.19
CA LEU A 51 -10.92 -2.55 10.00
C LEU A 51 -9.95 -3.67 10.34
N LEU A 52 -10.28 -4.42 11.38
CA LEU A 52 -9.46 -5.53 11.86
C LEU A 52 -10.06 -6.86 11.42
N THR A 53 -9.22 -7.74 10.88
CA THR A 53 -9.58 -9.14 10.63
C THR A 53 -8.92 -10.00 11.68
N ILE A 54 -9.71 -10.73 12.47
CA ILE A 54 -9.23 -11.53 13.58
C ILE A 54 -9.47 -13.00 13.27
N THR A 55 -8.42 -13.80 13.37
CA THR A 55 -8.48 -15.26 13.22
C THR A 55 -8.01 -15.91 14.51
N VAL A 56 -8.90 -16.71 15.11
CA VAL A 56 -8.62 -17.48 16.32
C VAL A 56 -8.21 -18.89 15.91
N ASN A 57 -6.97 -19.27 16.22
CA ASN A 57 -6.49 -20.62 16.00
C ASN A 57 -6.53 -21.40 17.31
N CYS A 58 -7.18 -22.56 17.30
CA CYS A 58 -7.25 -23.49 18.43
C CYS A 58 -6.84 -24.90 17.97
N THR A 59 -6.40 -25.74 18.90
CA THR A 59 -6.17 -27.17 18.64
C THR A 59 -7.44 -27.89 18.19
N ASP A 60 -8.59 -27.43 18.69
CA ASP A 60 -9.89 -27.91 18.28
C ASP A 60 -10.61 -26.81 17.46
N PRO A 61 -10.84 -27.02 16.15
CA PRO A 61 -11.49 -26.02 15.30
C PRO A 61 -12.96 -25.80 15.68
N GLU A 62 -13.65 -26.75 16.31
CA GLU A 62 -15.06 -26.58 16.71
C GLU A 62 -15.21 -25.53 17.82
N VAL A 63 -14.19 -25.39 18.67
CA VAL A 63 -14.17 -24.37 19.74
C VAL A 63 -13.86 -22.98 19.18
N ALA A 64 -13.12 -22.89 18.07
CA ALA A 64 -12.80 -21.63 17.40
C ALA A 64 -13.91 -21.15 16.43
N ALA A 65 -14.80 -22.05 16.00
CA ALA A 65 -15.93 -21.75 15.11
C ALA A 65 -16.77 -20.52 15.52
N PRO A 66 -17.14 -20.31 16.80
CA PRO A 66 -17.93 -19.13 17.20
C PRO A 66 -17.17 -17.80 17.08
N PHE A 67 -15.84 -17.82 16.99
CA PHE A 67 -15.02 -16.61 16.88
C PHE A 67 -14.65 -16.28 15.43
N ASN A 68 -14.47 -17.31 14.59
CA ASN A 68 -14.09 -17.17 13.18
C ASN A 68 -15.32 -17.10 12.27
N LEU A 69 -16.17 -16.10 12.51
CA LEU A 69 -17.38 -15.92 11.72
C LEU A 69 -17.01 -15.57 10.27
N THR A 70 -17.61 -16.28 9.32
CA THR A 70 -17.45 -15.99 7.90
C THR A 70 -18.71 -15.35 7.34
N VAL A 71 -18.54 -14.33 6.52
CA VAL A 71 -19.62 -13.71 5.76
C VAL A 71 -19.57 -14.25 4.34
N GLN A 72 -20.70 -14.81 3.88
CA GLN A 72 -20.86 -15.11 2.46
C GLN A 72 -21.13 -13.79 1.74
N THR A 73 -20.15 -13.30 1.00
CA THR A 73 -20.37 -12.20 0.07
C THR A 73 -21.25 -12.72 -1.06
N MET A 74 -22.57 -12.48 -0.97
CA MET A 74 -23.47 -12.63 -2.10
C MET A 74 -23.13 -11.52 -3.12
N ALA A 75 -22.13 -11.78 -3.96
CA ALA A 75 -21.90 -10.94 -5.12
C ALA A 75 -23.11 -11.10 -6.06
N GLY A 76 -24.04 -10.15 -5.97
CA GLY A 76 -25.10 -9.90 -6.95
C GLY A 76 -25.95 -11.10 -7.33
N ALA A 77 -27.01 -11.38 -6.56
CA ALA A 77 -28.12 -12.23 -7.00
C ALA A 77 -28.94 -11.50 -8.09
N THR A 78 -28.35 -11.27 -9.25
CA THR A 78 -29.05 -10.97 -10.50
C THR A 78 -28.77 -12.12 -11.47
N LEU A 79 -29.48 -13.23 -11.28
CA LEU A 79 -29.82 -14.29 -12.24
C LEU A 79 -28.76 -14.83 -13.23
N ALA A 80 -27.48 -14.51 -13.08
CA ALA A 80 -26.44 -14.80 -14.08
C ALA A 80 -25.11 -15.19 -13.44
N SER A 81 -25.11 -16.06 -12.42
CA SER A 81 -23.88 -16.77 -12.05
C SER A 81 -24.16 -17.97 -11.15
N MET A 82 -24.56 -19.10 -11.75
CA MET A 82 -24.57 -20.41 -11.07
C MET A 82 -23.16 -21.04 -10.96
N TYR A 83 -22.09 -20.26 -11.20
CA TYR A 83 -20.70 -20.72 -11.24
C TYR A 83 -19.72 -19.83 -10.46
N THR A 84 -20.19 -18.94 -9.60
CA THR A 84 -19.30 -18.18 -8.71
C THR A 84 -19.07 -18.98 -7.44
N THR A 85 -17.86 -19.51 -7.28
CA THR A 85 -17.38 -20.05 -6.00
C THR A 85 -17.39 -18.90 -4.99
N THR A 86 -18.41 -18.80 -4.15
CA THR A 86 -18.45 -17.84 -3.05
C THR A 86 -17.37 -18.25 -2.04
N GLN A 87 -16.20 -17.63 -2.11
CA GLN A 87 -15.20 -17.77 -1.06
C GLN A 87 -15.72 -17.04 0.17
N ALA A 88 -15.99 -17.79 1.23
CA ALA A 88 -16.37 -17.24 2.52
C ALA A 88 -15.18 -16.45 3.05
N SER A 89 -15.38 -15.15 3.29
CA SER A 89 -14.36 -14.27 3.89
C SER A 89 -14.64 -14.10 5.38
N LEU A 90 -13.60 -13.98 6.19
CA LEU A 90 -13.76 -13.69 7.63
C LEU A 90 -14.41 -12.32 7.82
N MET A 91 -15.29 -12.22 8.81
CA MET A 91 -15.91 -10.96 9.19
C MET A 91 -14.85 -10.00 9.75
N SER A 92 -14.86 -8.76 9.25
CA SER A 92 -14.00 -7.68 9.77
C SER A 92 -14.72 -6.89 10.87
N TYR A 93 -13.95 -6.39 11.83
CA TYR A 93 -14.41 -5.59 12.96
C TYR A 93 -13.97 -4.14 12.80
N LEU A 94 -14.93 -3.21 12.86
CA LEU A 94 -14.64 -1.77 12.83
C LEU A 94 -14.29 -1.27 14.22
N VAL A 95 -13.13 -0.65 14.36
CA VAL A 95 -12.73 0.03 15.59
C VAL A 95 -13.52 1.33 15.74
N ASP A 96 -14.23 1.48 16.84
CA ASP A 96 -15.02 2.68 17.09
C ASP A 96 -14.18 3.91 17.50
N ASN A 97 -14.84 5.05 17.72
CA ASN A 97 -14.21 6.29 18.14
C ASN A 97 -13.54 6.20 19.53
N GLU A 98 -13.97 5.26 20.36
CA GLU A 98 -13.34 5.01 21.66
C GLU A 98 -12.17 4.03 21.51
N GLY A 99 -11.90 3.46 20.34
CA GLY A 99 -10.86 2.45 20.16
C GLY A 99 -11.29 1.06 20.65
N SER A 100 -12.57 0.73 20.59
CA SER A 100 -13.10 -0.59 20.96
C SER A 100 -13.74 -1.31 19.78
N ILE A 101 -13.84 -2.64 19.86
CA ILE A 101 -14.57 -3.50 18.92
C ILE A 101 -15.55 -4.39 19.68
N ASP A 102 -16.62 -4.80 19.02
CA ASP A 102 -17.55 -5.80 19.56
C ASP A 102 -17.17 -7.18 19.01
N PHE A 103 -16.57 -8.01 19.86
CA PHE A 103 -16.06 -9.33 19.49
C PHE A 103 -17.01 -10.45 19.93
N PRO A 104 -17.19 -11.52 19.13
CA PRO A 104 -18.10 -12.62 19.48
C PRO A 104 -17.73 -13.25 20.82
N VAL A 105 -18.76 -13.59 21.61
CA VAL A 105 -18.66 -14.21 22.95
C VAL A 105 -18.03 -13.31 24.03
N LEU A 106 -16.94 -12.60 23.74
CA LEU A 106 -16.21 -11.75 24.68
C LEU A 106 -16.83 -10.35 24.84
N GLY A 107 -17.64 -9.91 23.89
CA GLY A 107 -18.28 -8.59 23.90
C GLY A 107 -17.30 -7.47 23.56
N ARG A 108 -17.46 -6.33 24.22
CA ARG A 108 -16.73 -5.09 23.89
C ARG A 108 -15.28 -5.16 24.38
N LEU A 109 -14.33 -5.09 23.45
CA LEU A 109 -12.89 -5.15 23.71
C LEU A 109 -12.21 -3.84 23.31
N LYS A 110 -11.38 -3.29 24.21
CA LYS A 110 -10.56 -2.10 23.94
C LYS A 110 -9.28 -2.52 23.20
N VAL A 111 -9.13 -2.05 21.96
CA VAL A 111 -8.00 -2.39 21.08
C VAL A 111 -7.19 -1.18 20.64
N GLY A 112 -7.71 0.03 20.84
CA GLY A 112 -7.07 1.28 20.43
C GLY A 112 -5.73 1.49 21.13
N GLY A 113 -4.71 1.81 20.33
CA GLY A 113 -3.34 2.00 20.82
C GLY A 113 -2.53 0.73 21.04
N LEU A 114 -3.14 -0.45 20.88
CA LEU A 114 -2.43 -1.73 20.80
C LEU A 114 -1.81 -1.89 19.40
N THR A 115 -0.89 -2.85 19.29
CA THR A 115 -0.15 -3.22 18.09
C THR A 115 -0.30 -4.70 17.82
#